data_AF-A0A834J7V6-F1
#
_entry.id   AF-A0A834J7V6-F1
#
_cell.length_a   1.000
_cell.length_b   1.000
_cell.length_c   1.000
_cell.angle_alpha   90.00
_cell.angle_beta   90.00
_cell.angle_gamma   90.00
#
_symmetry.space_group_name_H-M   'P 1'
#
loop_
_entity.id
_entity.type
_entity.pdbx_description
1 polymer ?
#
loop_
_entity_poly.entity_id
_entity_poly.type
_entity_poly.pdbx_seq_one_letter_code
_entity_poly.pdbx_strand_id
1 'polypeptide(L)'
;MVIGLSRILVLVPVTVCATISLPSEDYPRCNDRRSPPQTLAACRYDSDCMENAYCWNQEACYCKDGYVVYRNRSDFHCLKVADNIEDPCVANVQCHLTFTLHSECRNHVCQCSSTAHFVNGRCYESIGLGRICQTNNNCYVKDSYCVEGYCVCDHSQHSNPERTKCVKNAYLGDKCEQDYECVSKSTRCMEVCRCKVDYVLSEDGTRCLKAANSVGEDCQENPQCQEFLQNSVCQNNVCTCIEDYHRRGPVCVRDVGLGQRCVSHNECVTRTYKHSNSSELMNVDCSNGTIFYDAIEFIRNSSPLNILFDFQDRCTCAKDYIMSQELDDCIRYSESGATSWRACGIFSLTILANVSLWMLRRITES
;
A
#
# COMPACT_ATOMS: atom_id res chain seq x y z
N MET A 1 36.15 -36.02 138.26
CA MET A 1 36.10 -37.23 139.10
C MET A 1 35.70 -38.38 138.19
N VAL A 2 36.60 -39.37 138.05
CA VAL A 2 36.42 -40.82 137.74
C VAL A 2 35.17 -41.16 136.89
N ILE A 3 35.25 -41.85 135.76
CA ILE A 3 35.73 -43.22 135.61
C ILE A 3 36.05 -43.47 134.13
N GLY A 4 37.25 -44.01 133.88
CA GLY A 4 37.63 -44.51 132.57
C GLY A 4 36.92 -45.82 132.24
N LEU A 5 36.57 -45.98 130.97
CA LEU A 5 36.41 -47.29 130.35
C LEU A 5 37.18 -47.28 129.04
N SER A 6 38.35 -47.90 129.12
CA SER A 6 39.19 -48.32 128.02
C SER A 6 38.48 -49.45 127.26
N ARG A 7 38.16 -49.26 125.97
CA ARG A 7 37.88 -50.38 125.05
C ARG A 7 38.30 -50.05 123.61
N ILE A 8 39.48 -50.56 123.28
CA ILE A 8 39.79 -51.41 122.11
C ILE A 8 39.35 -50.86 120.75
N LEU A 9 40.35 -50.34 120.02
CA LEU A 9 40.32 -50.08 118.59
C LEU A 9 40.07 -51.39 117.83
N VAL A 10 38.93 -51.46 117.15
CA VAL A 10 38.62 -52.50 116.17
C VAL A 10 38.80 -51.88 114.80
N LEU A 11 39.93 -52.19 114.16
CA LEU A 11 40.20 -51.84 112.76
C LEU A 11 39.38 -52.78 111.88
N VAL A 12 38.19 -52.33 111.51
CA VAL A 12 37.35 -52.99 110.51
C VAL A 12 37.86 -52.57 109.12
N PRO A 13 38.28 -53.50 108.26
CA PRO A 13 38.62 -53.17 106.88
C PRO A 13 37.34 -52.73 106.15
N VAL A 14 37.19 -51.41 105.96
CA VAL A 14 36.10 -50.86 105.15
C VAL A 14 36.52 -51.01 103.69
N THR A 15 36.01 -52.05 103.05
CA THR A 15 36.08 -52.20 101.59
C THR A 15 35.26 -51.09 100.94
N VAL A 16 35.96 -50.14 100.33
CA VAL A 16 35.35 -49.10 99.49
C VAL A 16 34.98 -49.74 98.15
N CYS A 17 33.75 -50.23 98.03
CA CYS A 17 33.15 -50.54 96.74
C CYS A 17 32.65 -49.23 96.12
N ALA A 18 33.38 -48.67 95.17
CA ALA A 18 32.88 -47.58 94.34
C ALA A 18 31.86 -48.15 93.34
N THR A 19 30.59 -47.77 93.49
CA THR A 19 29.55 -48.02 92.50
C THR A 19 29.66 -46.98 91.38
N ILE A 20 30.26 -47.37 90.26
CA ILE A 20 30.12 -46.58 89.02
C ILE A 20 28.71 -46.86 88.49
N SER A 21 27.81 -45.91 88.75
CA SER A 21 26.51 -45.82 88.10
C SER A 21 26.65 -44.86 86.92
N LEU A 22 26.78 -45.41 85.71
CA LEU A 22 26.25 -44.75 84.51
C LEU A 22 24.76 -45.14 84.50
N PRO A 23 23.80 -44.21 84.61
CA PRO A 23 23.45 -43.40 83.44
C PRO A 23 22.78 -42.04 83.75
N SER A 24 23.11 -41.04 82.95
CA SER A 24 22.14 -40.19 82.22
C SER A 24 22.98 -39.09 81.60
N GLU A 25 23.27 -39.22 80.32
CA GLU A 25 23.42 -38.02 79.51
C GLU A 25 22.12 -37.25 79.70
N ASP A 26 22.21 -36.15 80.44
CA ASP A 26 21.30 -35.03 80.33
C ASP A 26 21.33 -34.64 78.85
N TYR A 27 20.40 -35.18 78.07
CA TYR A 27 20.07 -34.64 76.76
C TYR A 27 19.70 -33.18 77.00
N PRO A 28 20.45 -32.20 76.45
CA PRO A 28 19.91 -30.87 76.32
C PRO A 28 18.64 -31.01 75.48
N ARG A 29 17.54 -30.55 76.08
CA ARG A 29 16.20 -30.42 75.51
C ARG A 29 16.28 -30.07 74.02
N CYS A 30 15.35 -30.65 73.25
CA CYS A 30 15.09 -30.35 71.84
C CYS A 30 15.60 -28.96 71.47
N ASN A 31 16.74 -28.91 70.77
CA ASN A 31 17.08 -27.73 70.02
C ASN A 31 15.91 -27.53 69.08
N ASP A 32 15.14 -26.48 69.33
CA ASP A 32 14.03 -26.03 68.52
C ASP A 32 14.62 -25.62 67.17
N ARG A 33 14.94 -26.62 66.34
CA ARG A 33 15.12 -26.45 64.90
C ARG A 33 13.72 -26.24 64.34
N ARG A 34 13.06 -25.14 64.75
CA ARG A 34 12.04 -24.52 63.93
C ARG A 34 12.76 -24.23 62.63
N SER A 35 12.36 -24.94 61.58
CA SER A 35 12.58 -24.46 60.23
C SER A 35 12.27 -22.96 60.23
N PRO A 36 13.08 -22.11 59.55
CA PRO A 36 12.77 -20.69 59.47
C PRO A 36 11.28 -20.53 59.13
N PRO A 37 10.58 -19.57 59.74
CA PRO A 37 9.15 -19.40 59.51
C PRO A 37 8.95 -19.15 58.00
N GLN A 38 8.44 -20.16 57.31
CA GLN A 38 8.30 -20.21 55.87
C GLN A 38 6.88 -20.65 55.52
N THR A 39 6.40 -20.26 54.35
CA THR A 39 5.15 -20.79 53.79
C THR A 39 5.32 -22.28 53.52
N LEU A 40 4.30 -23.10 53.84
CA LEU A 40 4.33 -24.57 53.84
C LEU A 40 5.21 -25.21 54.93
N ALA A 41 5.77 -24.43 55.87
CA ALA A 41 6.45 -24.99 57.04
C ALA A 41 5.43 -25.60 58.02
N ALA A 42 5.86 -26.66 58.70
CA ALA A 42 5.07 -27.29 59.75
C ALA A 42 4.80 -26.30 60.91
N CYS A 43 3.56 -26.24 61.38
CA CYS A 43 3.13 -25.32 62.43
C CYS A 43 2.09 -25.97 63.33
N ARG A 44 1.92 -25.45 64.55
CA ARG A 44 0.82 -25.84 65.45
C ARG A 44 -0.09 -24.66 65.77
N TYR A 45 0.46 -23.46 65.83
CA TYR A 45 -0.24 -22.21 66.09
C TYR A 45 0.19 -21.13 65.09
N ASP A 46 -0.64 -20.09 64.92
CA ASP A 46 -0.33 -18.95 64.03
C ASP A 46 0.98 -18.24 64.41
N SER A 47 1.34 -18.24 65.70
CA SER A 47 2.61 -17.68 66.19
C SER A 47 3.85 -18.45 65.74
N ASP A 48 3.69 -19.69 65.27
CA ASP A 48 4.77 -20.47 64.69
C ASP A 48 5.06 -20.04 63.24
N CYS A 49 4.15 -19.27 62.64
CA CYS A 49 4.26 -18.78 61.29
C CYS A 49 4.88 -17.38 61.22
N MET A 50 5.41 -17.06 60.05
CA MET A 50 5.90 -15.74 59.67
C MET A 50 4.84 -14.64 59.73
N GLU A 51 5.28 -13.38 59.73
CA GLU A 51 4.38 -12.23 59.68
C GLU A 51 3.42 -12.33 58.48
N ASN A 52 2.15 -12.00 58.73
CA ASN A 52 1.06 -12.09 57.75
C ASN A 52 0.75 -13.51 57.24
N ALA A 53 1.12 -14.54 57.99
CA ALA A 53 0.69 -15.92 57.80
C ALA A 53 -0.17 -16.42 58.97
N TYR A 54 -0.84 -17.55 58.77
CA TYR A 54 -1.61 -18.29 59.76
C TYR A 54 -1.36 -19.80 59.59
N CYS A 55 -1.63 -20.59 60.63
CA CYS A 55 -1.42 -22.03 60.63
C CYS A 55 -2.71 -22.76 60.23
N TRP A 56 -2.72 -23.37 59.05
CA TRP A 56 -3.86 -24.15 58.56
C TRP A 56 -3.79 -25.58 59.07
N ASN A 57 -4.91 -26.07 59.62
CA ASN A 57 -5.08 -27.44 60.13
C ASN A 57 -4.03 -27.93 61.14
N GLN A 58 -3.28 -27.03 61.78
CA GLN A 58 -2.12 -27.41 62.62
C GLN A 58 -1.08 -28.24 61.84
N GLU A 59 -0.98 -28.00 60.52
CA GLU A 59 -0.11 -28.75 59.62
C GLU A 59 0.84 -27.85 58.88
N ALA A 60 0.38 -26.72 58.33
CA ALA A 60 1.22 -25.87 57.48
C ALA A 60 0.87 -24.38 57.55
N CYS A 61 1.90 -23.53 57.46
CA CYS A 61 1.74 -22.07 57.39
C CYS A 61 1.30 -21.59 55.99
N TYR A 62 0.26 -20.76 55.93
CA TYR A 62 -0.25 -20.10 54.72
C TYR A 62 -0.31 -18.59 54.90
N CYS A 63 -0.09 -17.84 53.83
CA CYS A 63 -0.29 -16.39 53.88
C CYS A 63 -1.78 -16.07 54.10
N LYS A 64 -2.06 -15.03 54.88
CA LYS A 64 -3.42 -14.51 55.09
C LYS A 64 -4.01 -13.98 53.78
N ASP A 65 -5.33 -13.85 53.74
CA ASP A 65 -6.03 -13.24 52.61
C ASP A 65 -5.46 -11.84 52.29
N GLY A 66 -5.24 -11.57 51.00
CA GLY A 66 -4.60 -10.33 50.54
C GLY A 66 -3.06 -10.32 50.64
N TYR A 67 -2.43 -11.46 50.98
CA TYR A 67 -0.98 -11.61 50.98
C TYR A 67 -0.53 -12.71 50.00
N VAL A 68 0.64 -12.52 49.39
CA VAL A 68 1.23 -13.45 48.42
C VAL A 68 2.61 -13.93 48.88
N VAL A 69 2.91 -15.18 48.56
CA VAL A 69 4.20 -15.80 48.84
C VAL A 69 5.29 -15.18 47.95
N TYR A 70 6.34 -14.66 48.57
CA TYR A 70 7.56 -14.23 47.90
C TYR A 70 8.75 -14.98 48.48
N ARG A 71 9.60 -15.52 47.60
CA ARG A 71 10.82 -16.23 48.00
C ARG A 71 12.04 -15.38 47.68
N ASN A 72 12.79 -15.01 48.71
CA ASN A 72 14.10 -14.39 48.58
C ASN A 72 15.17 -15.42 48.99
N ARG A 73 15.79 -16.08 48.02
CA ARG A 73 16.75 -17.18 48.24
C ARG A 73 16.13 -18.34 49.03
N SER A 74 16.41 -18.45 50.33
CA SER A 74 15.86 -19.48 51.21
C SER A 74 14.82 -18.93 52.17
N ASP A 75 14.62 -17.62 52.19
CA ASP A 75 13.65 -16.96 53.05
C ASP A 75 12.35 -16.76 52.28
N PHE A 76 11.23 -17.03 52.95
CA PHE A 76 9.90 -16.82 52.42
C PHE A 76 9.29 -15.64 53.17
N HIS A 77 8.54 -14.80 52.45
CA HIS A 77 7.81 -13.64 52.98
C HIS A 77 6.36 -13.67 52.47
N CYS A 78 5.40 -13.26 53.31
CA CYS A 78 4.03 -13.00 52.90
C CYS A 78 3.91 -11.50 52.68
N LEU A 79 3.92 -11.08 51.41
CA LEU A 79 3.86 -9.67 51.03
C LEU A 79 2.43 -9.27 50.70
N LYS A 80 2.02 -8.07 51.13
CA LYS A 80 0.68 -7.56 50.82
C LYS A 80 0.53 -7.41 49.30
N VAL A 81 -0.56 -7.93 48.75
CA VAL A 81 -0.94 -7.76 47.34
C VAL A 81 -1.30 -6.30 47.10
N ALA A 82 -0.89 -5.75 45.96
CA ALA A 82 -1.22 -4.38 45.59
C ALA A 82 -2.68 -4.28 45.11
N ASP A 83 -3.40 -3.27 45.60
CA ASP A 83 -4.79 -3.01 45.26
C ASP A 83 -4.88 -2.02 44.09
N ASN A 84 -3.94 -1.06 44.01
CA ASN A 84 -3.85 -0.04 42.97
C ASN A 84 -2.45 0.03 42.34
N ILE A 85 -2.38 0.60 41.13
CA ILE A 85 -1.12 1.09 40.58
C ILE A 85 -0.60 2.21 41.48
N GLU A 86 0.72 2.36 41.56
CA GLU A 86 1.46 3.21 42.49
C GLU A 86 1.53 2.69 43.95
N ASP A 87 0.84 1.58 44.27
CA ASP A 87 0.96 0.98 45.60
C ASP A 87 2.40 0.55 45.90
N PRO A 88 2.87 0.71 47.15
CA PRO A 88 4.21 0.32 47.55
C PRO A 88 4.47 -1.17 47.35
N CYS A 89 5.62 -1.50 46.78
CA CYS A 89 6.03 -2.87 46.53
C CYS A 89 7.52 -3.09 46.76
N VAL A 90 7.86 -4.36 46.99
CA VAL A 90 9.22 -4.88 47.09
C VAL A 90 9.53 -5.82 45.93
N ALA A 91 8.52 -6.53 45.41
CA ALA A 91 8.69 -7.49 44.32
C ALA A 91 7.48 -7.50 43.36
N ASN A 92 7.73 -7.87 42.10
CA ASN A 92 6.71 -7.89 41.04
C ASN A 92 5.50 -8.78 41.37
N VAL A 93 5.70 -9.83 42.17
CA VAL A 93 4.63 -10.77 42.55
C VAL A 93 3.46 -10.08 43.27
N GLN A 94 3.71 -8.97 43.97
CA GLN A 94 2.66 -8.17 44.62
C GLN A 94 1.76 -7.48 43.59
N CYS A 95 2.30 -7.11 42.44
CA CYS A 95 1.60 -6.42 41.36
C CYS A 95 0.90 -7.42 40.41
N HIS A 96 1.54 -8.56 40.15
CA HIS A 96 1.09 -9.52 39.13
C HIS A 96 -0.32 -10.09 39.37
N LEU A 97 -0.69 -10.29 40.64
CA LEU A 97 -1.99 -10.88 40.99
C LEU A 97 -3.17 -9.99 40.59
N THR A 98 -3.04 -8.68 40.77
CA THR A 98 -4.11 -7.71 40.48
C THR A 98 -4.03 -7.22 39.03
N PHE A 99 -2.82 -6.93 38.55
CA PHE A 99 -2.60 -6.18 37.30
C PHE A 99 -2.07 -7.02 36.12
N THR A 100 -2.01 -8.34 36.27
CA THR A 100 -1.39 -9.31 35.34
C THR A 100 0.14 -9.30 35.35
N LEU A 101 0.74 -10.28 34.64
CA LEU A 101 2.17 -10.44 34.47
C LEU A 101 2.86 -9.25 33.77
N HIS A 102 2.09 -8.36 33.14
CA HIS A 102 2.59 -7.15 32.50
C HIS A 102 2.78 -5.98 33.47
N SER A 103 2.68 -6.21 34.77
CA SER A 103 3.04 -5.26 35.82
C SER A 103 4.40 -5.57 36.42
N GLU A 104 5.10 -4.54 36.90
CA GLU A 104 6.40 -4.66 37.56
C GLU A 104 6.46 -3.76 38.79
N CYS A 105 7.28 -4.17 39.76
CA CYS A 105 7.64 -3.32 40.89
C CYS A 105 8.88 -2.53 40.49
N ARG A 106 8.69 -1.25 40.15
CA ARG A 106 9.78 -0.36 39.74
C ARG A 106 9.78 0.89 40.61
N ASN A 107 10.94 1.29 41.11
CA ASN A 107 11.07 2.41 42.06
C ASN A 107 10.17 2.25 43.30
N HIS A 108 10.06 1.02 43.81
CA HIS A 108 9.24 0.66 44.97
C HIS A 108 7.72 0.89 44.83
N VAL A 109 7.23 1.04 43.60
CA VAL A 109 5.79 1.17 43.33
C VAL A 109 5.36 0.22 42.21
N CYS A 110 4.13 -0.31 42.31
CA CYS A 110 3.56 -1.14 41.26
C CYS A 110 3.20 -0.29 40.05
N GLN A 111 3.62 -0.70 38.87
CA GLN A 111 3.33 0.00 37.62
C GLN A 111 3.36 -0.97 36.43
N CYS A 112 2.80 -0.60 35.28
CA CYS A 112 2.93 -1.44 34.09
C CYS A 112 4.38 -1.47 33.59
N SER A 113 4.76 -2.58 32.95
CA SER A 113 6.06 -2.72 32.30
C SER A 113 6.21 -1.73 31.15
N SER A 114 7.45 -1.51 30.71
CA SER A 114 7.74 -0.60 29.58
C SER A 114 7.04 -0.96 28.26
N THR A 115 6.61 -2.21 28.09
CA THR A 115 5.92 -2.72 26.90
C THR A 115 4.41 -2.89 27.09
N ALA A 116 3.87 -2.38 28.20
CA ALA A 116 2.47 -2.54 28.56
C ALA A 116 1.84 -1.20 28.92
N HIS A 117 0.51 -1.14 28.84
CA HIS A 117 -0.27 0.02 29.23
C HIS A 117 -1.39 -0.38 30.19
N PHE A 118 -1.80 0.58 31.02
CA PHE A 118 -2.85 0.38 31.99
C PHE A 118 -4.21 0.70 31.37
N VAL A 119 -5.11 -0.27 31.33
CA VAL A 119 -6.47 -0.12 30.82
C VAL A 119 -7.42 -1.03 31.59
N ASN A 120 -8.60 -0.51 31.95
CA ASN A 120 -9.64 -1.25 32.68
C ASN A 120 -9.12 -1.94 33.97
N GLY A 121 -8.26 -1.25 34.72
CA GLY A 121 -7.77 -1.73 36.01
C GLY A 121 -6.62 -2.74 35.94
N ARG A 122 -6.06 -3.03 34.75
CA ARG A 122 -4.99 -4.03 34.56
C ARG A 122 -3.96 -3.56 33.53
N CYS A 123 -2.78 -4.16 33.56
CA CYS A 123 -1.75 -3.96 32.55
C CYS A 123 -1.92 -4.97 31.40
N TYR A 124 -1.89 -4.48 30.17
CA TYR A 124 -1.92 -5.29 28.95
C TYR A 124 -0.73 -4.94 28.08
N GLU A 125 -0.18 -5.94 27.39
CA GLU A 125 0.87 -5.70 26.39
C GLU A 125 0.38 -4.71 25.32
N SER A 126 1.21 -3.71 25.04
CA SER A 126 0.92 -2.62 24.10
C SER A 126 1.18 -3.07 22.67
N ILE A 127 0.11 -3.39 21.95
CA ILE A 127 0.12 -3.83 20.56
C ILE A 127 -0.37 -2.70 19.63
N GLY A 128 0.42 -2.38 18.62
CA GLY A 128 0.10 -1.34 17.62
C GLY A 128 -0.76 -1.84 16.46
N LEU A 129 -1.18 -0.92 15.58
CA LEU A 129 -2.04 -1.22 14.44
C LEU A 129 -1.43 -2.25 13.48
N GLY A 130 -2.26 -3.19 13.02
CA GLY A 130 -1.91 -4.30 12.12
C GLY A 130 -1.06 -5.39 12.76
N ARG A 131 -0.84 -5.36 14.07
CA ARG A 131 -0.15 -6.41 14.81
C ARG A 131 -1.14 -7.32 15.52
N ILE A 132 -0.68 -8.53 15.85
CA ILE A 132 -1.49 -9.58 16.45
C ILE A 132 -1.87 -9.20 17.89
N CYS A 133 -3.14 -9.33 18.23
CA CYS A 133 -3.70 -9.07 19.55
C CYS A 133 -4.54 -10.27 20.02
N GLN A 134 -4.72 -10.38 21.34
CA GLN A 134 -5.58 -11.39 21.94
C GLN A 134 -6.94 -10.81 22.33
N THR A 135 -6.93 -9.55 22.79
CA THR A 135 -8.12 -8.83 23.26
C THR A 135 -8.06 -7.37 22.84
N ASN A 136 -9.20 -6.67 22.88
CA ASN A 136 -9.26 -5.23 22.59
C ASN A 136 -8.31 -4.40 23.47
N ASN A 137 -8.12 -4.83 24.73
CA ASN A 137 -7.25 -4.14 25.68
C ASN A 137 -5.76 -4.22 25.32
N ASN A 138 -5.35 -5.08 24.37
CA ASN A 138 -3.97 -5.05 23.87
C ASN A 138 -3.71 -3.85 22.94
N CYS A 139 -4.74 -3.34 22.28
CA CYS A 139 -4.60 -2.32 21.26
C CYS A 139 -4.44 -0.93 21.90
N TYR A 140 -3.20 -0.48 22.05
CA TYR A 140 -2.89 0.76 22.78
C TYR A 140 -3.20 2.02 21.96
N VAL A 141 -3.35 1.90 20.64
CA VAL A 141 -3.67 3.03 19.77
C VAL A 141 -5.12 3.44 20.00
N LYS A 142 -5.35 4.75 20.18
CA LYS A 142 -6.69 5.27 20.42
C LYS A 142 -7.65 4.91 19.27
N ASP A 143 -8.89 4.59 19.63
CA ASP A 143 -9.97 4.21 18.69
C ASP A 143 -9.61 2.96 17.85
N SER A 144 -8.83 2.04 18.43
CA SER A 144 -8.49 0.76 17.82
C SER A 144 -8.96 -0.44 18.65
N TYR A 145 -9.28 -1.54 17.97
CA TYR A 145 -9.87 -2.73 18.54
C TYR A 145 -9.22 -3.98 17.96
N CYS A 146 -9.32 -5.09 18.68
CA CYS A 146 -8.82 -6.38 18.25
C CYS A 146 -9.89 -7.09 17.42
N VAL A 147 -9.75 -7.04 16.11
CA VAL A 147 -10.69 -7.67 15.16
C VAL A 147 -9.95 -8.75 14.40
N GLU A 148 -10.50 -9.96 14.39
CA GLU A 148 -9.88 -11.13 13.74
C GLU A 148 -8.43 -11.40 14.20
N GLY A 149 -8.10 -11.02 15.44
CA GLY A 149 -6.77 -11.18 16.01
C GLY A 149 -5.77 -10.09 15.62
N TYR A 150 -6.18 -8.99 15.00
CA TYR A 150 -5.32 -7.85 14.67
C TYR A 150 -5.88 -6.54 15.22
N CYS A 151 -5.00 -5.66 15.69
CA CYS A 151 -5.41 -4.30 16.07
C CYS A 151 -5.73 -3.48 14.83
N VAL A 152 -6.98 -3.06 14.69
CA VAL A 152 -7.49 -2.24 13.57
C VAL A 152 -8.22 -1.02 14.11
N CYS A 153 -8.36 0.01 13.29
CA CYS A 153 -9.15 1.18 13.64
C CYS A 153 -10.65 0.86 13.63
N ASP A 154 -11.43 1.68 14.33
CA ASP A 154 -12.89 1.71 14.21
C ASP A 154 -13.35 1.81 12.74
N HIS A 155 -14.57 1.34 12.44
CA HIS A 155 -15.13 1.30 11.09
C HIS A 155 -15.20 2.67 10.39
N SER A 156 -15.25 3.77 11.14
CA SER A 156 -15.26 5.14 10.62
C SER A 156 -13.86 5.72 10.36
N GLN A 157 -12.81 4.94 10.58
CA GLN A 157 -11.43 5.38 10.55
C GLN A 157 -10.53 4.37 9.83
N HIS A 158 -9.33 4.80 9.45
CA HIS A 158 -8.29 3.95 8.89
C HIS A 158 -6.93 4.31 9.50
N SER A 159 -5.97 3.40 9.36
CA SER A 159 -4.60 3.63 9.83
C SER A 159 -3.88 4.66 8.97
N ASN A 160 -3.18 5.61 9.60
CA ASN A 160 -2.19 6.40 8.87
C ASN A 160 -1.05 5.51 8.31
N PRO A 161 -0.24 6.02 7.36
CA PRO A 161 0.85 5.25 6.74
C PRO A 161 1.84 4.66 7.75
N GLU A 162 2.16 5.42 8.81
CA GLU A 162 3.09 5.03 9.88
C GLU A 162 2.48 4.06 10.91
N ARG A 163 1.18 3.76 10.83
CA ARG A 163 0.46 2.86 11.76
C ARG A 163 0.51 3.30 13.23
N THR A 164 0.56 4.60 13.46
CA THR A 164 0.66 5.23 14.79
C THR A 164 -0.67 5.81 15.29
N LYS A 165 -1.62 6.10 14.40
CA LYS A 165 -2.92 6.68 14.76
C LYS A 165 -4.02 6.22 13.80
N CYS A 166 -5.24 6.20 14.32
CA CYS A 166 -6.44 6.11 13.53
C CYS A 166 -6.84 7.50 13.03
N VAL A 167 -7.14 7.58 11.74
CA VAL A 167 -7.47 8.79 10.99
C VAL A 167 -8.89 8.65 10.49
N LYS A 168 -9.71 9.67 10.68
CA LYS A 168 -11.09 9.66 10.19
C LYS A 168 -11.11 9.48 8.68
N ASN A 169 -12.05 8.67 8.19
CA ASN A 169 -12.25 8.51 6.76
C ASN A 169 -12.75 9.83 6.18
N ALA A 170 -11.99 10.42 5.26
CA ALA A 170 -12.45 11.51 4.41
C ALA A 170 -12.78 10.95 3.01
N TYR A 171 -13.96 11.27 2.51
CA TYR A 171 -14.45 10.89 1.19
C TYR A 171 -14.33 12.06 0.23
N LEU A 172 -14.67 11.82 -1.04
CA LEU A 172 -14.61 12.83 -2.09
C LEU A 172 -15.42 14.08 -1.70
N GLY A 173 -14.80 15.26 -1.77
CA GLY A 173 -15.40 16.53 -1.35
C GLY A 173 -15.26 16.88 0.13
N ASP A 174 -14.87 15.92 1.00
CA ASP A 174 -14.61 16.21 2.41
C ASP A 174 -13.32 17.00 2.59
N LYS A 175 -13.26 17.83 3.64
CA LYS A 175 -12.04 18.55 4.01
C LYS A 175 -10.94 17.59 4.43
N CYS A 176 -9.72 17.92 4.03
CA CYS A 176 -8.53 17.17 4.37
C CYS A 176 -7.32 18.11 4.52
N GLU A 177 -6.30 17.64 5.23
CA GLU A 177 -5.00 18.31 5.30
C GLU A 177 -3.90 17.49 4.61
N GLN A 178 -4.01 16.16 4.66
CA GLN A 178 -2.99 15.24 4.16
C GLN A 178 -3.60 14.17 3.26
N ASP A 179 -2.84 13.76 2.23
CA ASP A 179 -3.31 12.79 1.22
C ASP A 179 -3.80 11.47 1.81
N TYR A 180 -3.20 11.00 2.90
CA TYR A 180 -3.60 9.74 3.52
C TYR A 180 -4.97 9.80 4.19
N GLU A 181 -5.52 10.98 4.49
CA GLU A 181 -6.86 11.12 5.09
C GLU A 181 -7.96 10.70 4.11
N CYS A 182 -7.71 10.89 2.81
CA CYS A 182 -8.62 10.51 1.75
C CYS A 182 -8.60 8.99 1.57
N VAL A 183 -9.70 8.32 1.92
CA VAL A 183 -9.75 6.86 2.01
C VAL A 183 -9.64 6.16 0.65
N SER A 184 -10.08 6.83 -0.42
CA SER A 184 -10.02 6.27 -1.77
C SER A 184 -8.63 6.40 -2.38
N LYS A 185 -8.12 5.29 -2.94
CA LYS A 185 -6.81 5.28 -3.62
C LYS A 185 -6.73 6.22 -4.83
N SER A 186 -7.86 6.53 -5.46
CA SER A 186 -7.95 7.45 -6.61
C SER A 186 -8.12 8.92 -6.20
N THR A 187 -8.10 9.23 -4.89
CA THR A 187 -8.24 10.59 -4.37
C THR A 187 -6.98 11.08 -3.66
N ARG A 188 -6.72 12.39 -3.71
CA ARG A 188 -5.67 13.08 -2.98
C ARG A 188 -6.21 14.35 -2.33
N CYS A 189 -5.47 14.87 -1.38
CA CYS A 189 -5.87 16.07 -0.68
C CYS A 189 -5.50 17.34 -1.46
N MET A 190 -6.51 18.20 -1.69
CA MET A 190 -6.35 19.54 -2.24
C MET A 190 -7.28 20.49 -1.48
N GLU A 191 -7.07 20.66 -0.17
CA GLU A 191 -7.99 21.25 0.84
C GLU A 191 -9.26 20.44 1.09
N VAL A 192 -9.77 19.83 0.03
CA VAL A 192 -10.78 18.78 0.03
C VAL A 192 -10.25 17.58 -0.75
N CYS A 193 -10.76 16.38 -0.46
CA CYS A 193 -10.40 15.20 -1.22
C CYS A 193 -10.91 15.34 -2.66
N ARG A 194 -9.99 15.30 -3.62
CA ARG A 194 -10.26 15.40 -5.07
C ARG A 194 -9.62 14.24 -5.81
N CYS A 195 -10.02 14.02 -7.06
CA CYS A 195 -9.40 13.03 -7.90
C CYS A 195 -7.90 13.30 -8.09
N LYS A 196 -7.11 12.22 -8.08
CA LYS A 196 -5.69 12.26 -8.43
C LYS A 196 -5.50 12.64 -9.89
N VAL A 197 -4.26 12.96 -10.25
CA VAL A 197 -3.84 13.04 -11.65
C VAL A 197 -4.16 11.70 -12.33
N ASP A 198 -4.58 11.77 -13.60
CA ASP A 198 -5.12 10.66 -14.40
C ASP A 198 -6.47 10.09 -13.94
N TYR A 199 -7.16 10.77 -13.03
CA TYR A 199 -8.51 10.41 -12.65
C TYR A 199 -9.46 11.60 -12.83
N VAL A 200 -10.67 11.30 -13.29
CA VAL A 200 -11.76 12.25 -13.52
C VAL A 200 -12.92 11.94 -12.61
N LEU A 201 -13.73 12.96 -12.32
CA LEU A 201 -14.96 12.79 -11.56
C LEU A 201 -16.00 12.04 -12.41
N SER A 202 -16.71 11.08 -11.83
CA SER A 202 -17.87 10.44 -12.46
C SER A 202 -19.02 11.44 -12.67
N GLU A 203 -19.95 11.13 -13.57
CA GLU A 203 -21.11 11.98 -13.87
C GLU A 203 -21.98 12.25 -12.64
N ASP A 204 -22.07 11.28 -11.73
CA ASP A 204 -22.81 11.40 -10.46
C ASP A 204 -22.03 12.14 -9.35
N GLY A 205 -20.76 12.47 -9.58
CA GLY A 205 -19.91 13.15 -8.61
C GLY A 205 -19.47 12.29 -7.42
N THR A 206 -19.67 10.97 -7.44
CA THR A 206 -19.45 10.11 -6.26
C THR A 206 -18.08 9.44 -6.21
N ARG A 207 -17.42 9.29 -7.37
CA ARG A 207 -16.15 8.55 -7.47
C ARG A 207 -15.22 9.13 -8.51
N CYS A 208 -13.96 8.73 -8.41
CA CYS A 208 -12.93 9.07 -9.37
C CYS A 208 -12.66 7.87 -10.30
N LEU A 209 -12.90 8.07 -11.59
CA LEU A 209 -12.68 7.12 -12.67
C LEU A 209 -11.32 7.35 -13.31
N LYS A 210 -10.66 6.29 -13.80
CA LYS A 210 -9.41 6.44 -14.54
C LYS A 210 -9.70 7.18 -15.85
N ALA A 211 -9.04 8.31 -16.06
CA ALA A 211 -9.15 9.05 -17.30
C ALA A 211 -8.47 8.28 -18.44
N ALA A 212 -9.08 8.32 -19.61
CA ALA A 212 -8.52 7.74 -20.83
C ALA A 212 -7.58 8.75 -21.49
N ASN A 213 -6.41 8.28 -21.93
CA ASN A 213 -5.39 9.12 -22.59
C ASN A 213 -5.27 8.82 -24.09
N SER A 214 -5.96 7.81 -24.59
CA SER A 214 -5.95 7.42 -25.99
C SER A 214 -7.33 6.95 -26.47
N VAL A 215 -7.67 7.28 -27.71
CA VAL A 215 -8.81 6.65 -28.40
C VAL A 215 -8.58 5.14 -28.51
N GLY A 216 -9.58 4.36 -28.12
CA GLY A 216 -9.50 2.91 -28.00
C GLY A 216 -9.26 2.39 -26.59
N GLU A 217 -9.04 3.25 -25.59
CA GLU A 217 -8.97 2.84 -24.18
C GLU A 217 -10.37 2.57 -23.61
N ASP A 218 -10.41 1.71 -22.57
CA ASP A 218 -11.63 1.34 -21.89
C ASP A 218 -12.23 2.52 -21.12
N CYS A 219 -13.54 2.64 -21.18
CA CYS A 219 -14.31 3.65 -20.46
C CYS A 219 -15.64 3.08 -19.97
N GLN A 220 -16.23 3.76 -19.00
CA GLN A 220 -17.56 3.48 -18.44
C GLN A 220 -18.48 4.68 -18.67
N GLU A 221 -17.92 5.89 -18.57
CA GLU A 221 -18.65 7.15 -18.69
C GLU A 221 -17.90 8.14 -19.58
N ASN A 222 -18.63 9.12 -20.12
CA ASN A 222 -18.08 10.13 -21.01
C ASN A 222 -16.97 11.00 -20.40
N PRO A 223 -17.00 11.40 -19.12
CA PRO A 223 -15.93 12.22 -18.53
C PRO A 223 -14.54 11.60 -18.65
N GLN A 224 -14.43 10.26 -18.70
CA GLN A 224 -13.14 9.57 -18.86
C GLN A 224 -12.47 9.89 -20.19
N CYS A 225 -13.26 9.97 -21.26
CA CYS A 225 -12.74 10.29 -22.58
C CYS A 225 -12.57 11.82 -22.74
N GLN A 226 -13.45 12.63 -22.15
CA GLN A 226 -13.51 14.07 -22.45
C GLN A 226 -12.42 14.93 -21.79
N GLU A 227 -11.82 14.50 -20.67
CA GLU A 227 -10.83 15.33 -19.95
C GLU A 227 -9.54 15.54 -20.74
N PHE A 228 -8.97 14.45 -21.28
CA PHE A 228 -7.69 14.48 -22.00
C PHE A 228 -7.82 14.16 -23.50
N LEU A 229 -8.96 13.61 -23.95
CA LEU A 229 -9.26 13.36 -25.36
C LEU A 229 -10.42 14.24 -25.83
N GLN A 230 -10.09 15.38 -26.43
CA GLN A 230 -11.09 16.24 -27.04
C GLN A 230 -11.82 15.52 -28.18
N ASN A 231 -13.10 15.85 -28.36
CA ASN A 231 -13.95 15.30 -29.43
C ASN A 231 -14.09 13.77 -29.36
N SER A 232 -14.13 13.23 -28.14
CA SER A 232 -14.32 11.81 -27.89
C SER A 232 -15.52 11.55 -26.97
N VAL A 233 -16.06 10.35 -27.06
CA VAL A 233 -17.22 9.87 -26.30
C VAL A 233 -16.98 8.43 -25.86
N CYS A 234 -17.56 8.04 -24.74
CA CYS A 234 -17.53 6.64 -24.33
C CYS A 234 -18.64 5.87 -25.04
N GLN A 235 -18.27 4.97 -25.95
CA GLN A 235 -19.24 4.16 -26.69
C GLN A 235 -18.82 2.69 -26.69
N ASN A 236 -19.75 1.80 -26.34
CA ASN A 236 -19.49 0.37 -26.21
C ASN A 236 -18.29 0.06 -25.28
N ASN A 237 -18.18 0.80 -24.18
CA ASN A 237 -17.10 0.73 -23.19
C ASN A 237 -15.70 1.10 -23.70
N VAL A 238 -15.60 1.78 -24.85
CA VAL A 238 -14.33 2.22 -25.42
C VAL A 238 -14.44 3.68 -25.83
N CYS A 239 -13.38 4.47 -25.61
CA CYS A 239 -13.35 5.85 -26.08
C CYS A 239 -13.27 5.88 -27.61
N THR A 240 -14.28 6.45 -28.25
CA THR A 240 -14.39 6.65 -29.70
C THR A 240 -14.49 8.13 -30.04
N CYS A 241 -14.26 8.48 -31.29
CA CYS A 241 -14.45 9.86 -31.75
C CYS A 241 -15.94 10.15 -31.96
N ILE A 242 -16.35 11.39 -31.67
CA ILE A 242 -17.70 11.87 -31.97
C ILE A 242 -17.90 12.04 -33.48
N GLU A 243 -19.13 12.37 -33.89
CA GLU A 243 -19.44 12.70 -35.29
C GLU A 243 -18.57 13.85 -35.82
N ASP A 244 -18.24 13.80 -37.10
CA ASP A 244 -17.30 14.71 -37.79
C ASP A 244 -15.84 14.65 -37.30
N TYR A 245 -15.49 13.64 -36.52
CA TYR A 245 -14.12 13.32 -36.13
C TYR A 245 -13.81 11.84 -36.38
N HIS A 246 -12.55 11.57 -36.70
CA HIS A 246 -12.03 10.22 -36.86
C HIS A 246 -10.76 10.01 -36.07
N ARG A 247 -10.42 8.74 -35.88
CA ARG A 247 -9.24 8.34 -35.13
C ARG A 247 -7.99 8.47 -35.99
N ARG A 248 -6.95 9.14 -35.50
CA ARG A 248 -5.58 9.05 -36.03
C ARG A 248 -4.62 8.81 -34.87
N GLY A 249 -4.06 7.59 -34.82
CA GLY A 249 -3.28 7.14 -33.67
C GLY A 249 -4.10 7.22 -32.37
N PRO A 250 -3.62 7.97 -31.35
CA PRO A 250 -4.30 8.07 -30.05
C PRO A 250 -5.34 9.19 -29.97
N VAL A 251 -5.50 10.04 -31.00
CA VAL A 251 -6.34 11.25 -30.94
C VAL A 251 -7.49 11.23 -31.94
N CYS A 252 -8.50 12.06 -31.69
CA CYS A 252 -9.56 12.38 -32.63
C CYS A 252 -9.19 13.63 -33.43
N VAL A 253 -9.26 13.52 -34.75
CA VAL A 253 -8.98 14.59 -35.71
C VAL A 253 -10.24 14.86 -36.51
N ARG A 254 -10.50 16.13 -36.83
CA ARG A 254 -11.68 16.54 -37.59
C ARG A 254 -11.66 15.90 -38.98
N ASP A 255 -12.83 15.46 -39.44
CA ASP A 255 -13.05 14.97 -40.79
C ASP A 255 -12.98 16.12 -41.80
N VAL A 256 -12.08 16.02 -42.78
CA VAL A 256 -12.00 16.92 -43.93
C VAL A 256 -12.04 16.08 -45.21
N GLY A 257 -13.04 16.35 -46.05
CA GLY A 257 -13.26 15.62 -47.30
C GLY A 257 -12.37 16.09 -48.44
N LEU A 258 -12.35 15.34 -49.54
CA LEU A 258 -11.64 15.69 -50.76
C LEU A 258 -12.01 17.09 -51.27
N GLY A 259 -11.01 17.84 -51.73
CA GLY A 259 -11.14 19.20 -52.24
C GLY A 259 -11.41 20.26 -51.17
N GLN A 260 -11.65 19.89 -49.91
CA GLN A 260 -11.82 20.84 -48.81
C GLN A 260 -10.47 21.29 -48.26
N ARG A 261 -10.45 22.47 -47.63
CA ARG A 261 -9.24 23.07 -47.05
C ARG A 261 -8.81 22.28 -45.82
N CYS A 262 -7.53 21.94 -45.76
CA CYS A 262 -6.92 21.18 -44.67
C CYS A 262 -5.69 21.91 -44.13
N VAL A 263 -5.27 21.56 -42.92
CA VAL A 263 -4.01 22.05 -42.30
C VAL A 263 -3.00 20.93 -42.16
N SER A 264 -3.47 19.69 -41.97
CA SER A 264 -2.64 18.50 -41.82
C SER A 264 -3.20 17.33 -42.63
N HIS A 265 -2.33 16.44 -43.13
CA HIS A 265 -2.76 15.22 -43.83
C HIS A 265 -3.63 14.32 -42.95
N ASN A 266 -3.45 14.40 -41.63
CA ASN A 266 -4.26 13.65 -40.67
C ASN A 266 -5.74 14.05 -40.66
N GLU A 267 -6.11 15.25 -41.12
CA GLU A 267 -7.51 15.67 -41.23
C GLU A 267 -8.23 15.04 -42.42
N CYS A 268 -7.48 14.65 -43.44
CA CYS A 268 -8.05 14.16 -44.69
C CYS A 268 -8.58 12.72 -44.53
N VAL A 269 -9.83 12.53 -44.94
CA VAL A 269 -10.51 11.24 -44.90
C VAL A 269 -11.29 10.94 -46.17
N THR A 270 -11.39 9.66 -46.49
CA THR A 270 -12.31 9.10 -47.48
C THR A 270 -13.07 7.92 -46.89
N ARG A 271 -14.04 7.38 -47.63
CA ARG A 271 -14.85 6.23 -47.18
C ARG A 271 -14.00 5.03 -46.76
N THR A 272 -12.97 4.67 -47.52
CA THR A 272 -12.25 3.39 -47.36
C THR A 272 -11.33 3.35 -46.13
N TYR A 273 -10.91 4.50 -45.58
CA TYR A 273 -9.99 4.54 -44.43
C TYR A 273 -10.42 5.48 -43.30
N LYS A 274 -11.69 5.91 -43.28
CA LYS A 274 -12.21 6.81 -42.23
C LYS A 274 -11.90 6.32 -40.82
N HIS A 275 -12.06 5.01 -40.55
CA HIS A 275 -11.85 4.45 -39.21
C HIS A 275 -10.45 3.85 -38.99
N SER A 276 -9.50 4.09 -39.89
CA SER A 276 -8.13 3.58 -39.74
C SER A 276 -7.40 4.32 -38.63
N ASN A 277 -6.74 3.59 -37.74
CA ASN A 277 -5.93 4.19 -36.67
C ASN A 277 -4.52 4.62 -37.14
N SER A 278 -4.16 4.41 -38.40
CA SER A 278 -2.86 4.82 -38.94
C SER A 278 -2.69 6.34 -38.86
N SER A 279 -1.49 6.78 -38.48
CA SER A 279 -1.05 8.18 -38.57
C SER A 279 -0.19 8.43 -39.81
N GLU A 280 0.12 7.37 -40.56
CA GLU A 280 0.84 7.47 -41.82
C GLU A 280 -0.08 7.94 -42.94
N LEU A 281 0.53 8.47 -43.99
CA LEU A 281 -0.14 8.83 -45.24
C LEU A 281 -0.82 7.60 -45.84
N MET A 282 -2.15 7.66 -45.95
CA MET A 282 -2.97 6.61 -46.54
C MET A 282 -3.21 6.94 -48.03
N ASN A 283 -4.45 6.87 -48.50
CA ASN A 283 -4.83 7.18 -49.88
C ASN A 283 -5.12 8.68 -50.13
N VAL A 284 -5.12 9.51 -49.08
CA VAL A 284 -5.32 10.96 -49.14
C VAL A 284 -4.24 11.73 -48.40
N ASP A 285 -3.94 12.92 -48.90
CA ASP A 285 -2.93 13.84 -48.38
C ASP A 285 -3.47 15.28 -48.36
N CYS A 286 -2.93 16.10 -47.46
CA CYS A 286 -3.17 17.53 -47.45
C CYS A 286 -2.06 18.20 -48.25
N SER A 287 -2.34 18.51 -49.51
CA SER A 287 -1.35 19.11 -50.41
C SER A 287 -1.93 20.32 -51.12
N ASN A 288 -1.06 21.13 -51.71
CA ASN A 288 -1.44 22.35 -52.40
C ASN A 288 -2.29 21.99 -53.64
N GLY A 289 -3.60 21.96 -53.45
CA GLY A 289 -4.55 21.54 -54.46
C GLY A 289 -4.65 22.62 -55.52
N THR A 290 -3.96 22.46 -56.64
CA THR A 290 -4.30 23.19 -57.86
C THR A 290 -5.68 22.72 -58.30
N ILE A 291 -6.72 23.46 -57.91
CA ILE A 291 -8.03 23.30 -58.53
C ILE A 291 -7.85 23.76 -59.98
N PHE A 292 -7.82 22.81 -60.92
CA PHE A 292 -8.22 23.09 -62.29
C PHE A 292 -9.73 23.40 -62.20
N TYR A 293 -10.08 24.61 -61.78
CA TYR A 293 -11.37 25.16 -62.15
C TYR A 293 -11.32 25.12 -63.67
N ASP A 294 -12.25 24.41 -64.30
CA ASP A 294 -12.42 24.46 -65.74
C ASP A 294 -12.41 25.94 -66.16
N ALA A 295 -11.26 26.38 -66.69
CA ALA A 295 -11.04 27.74 -67.15
C ALA A 295 -11.84 28.02 -68.43
N ILE A 296 -12.89 27.24 -68.72
CA ILE A 296 -13.68 27.32 -69.94
C ILE A 296 -14.96 28.14 -69.74
N GLU A 297 -15.49 28.31 -68.52
CA GLU A 297 -16.70 29.15 -68.31
C GLU A 297 -16.47 30.55 -67.73
N PHE A 298 -15.29 30.86 -67.19
CA PHE A 298 -15.01 32.19 -66.64
C PHE A 298 -14.30 33.16 -67.60
N ILE A 299 -13.99 32.74 -68.83
CA ILE A 299 -13.33 33.62 -69.83
C ILE A 299 -14.29 34.67 -70.43
N ARG A 300 -15.62 34.57 -70.23
CA ARG A 300 -16.54 35.51 -70.89
C ARG A 300 -16.90 36.79 -70.12
N ASN A 301 -16.79 36.85 -68.78
CA ASN A 301 -17.51 37.91 -68.05
C ASN A 301 -16.78 38.59 -66.87
N SER A 302 -15.47 38.50 -66.70
CA SER A 302 -14.80 39.31 -65.67
C SER A 302 -13.46 39.91 -66.08
N SER A 303 -13.29 41.18 -65.71
CA SER A 303 -12.10 42.00 -65.90
C SER A 303 -10.85 41.40 -65.24
N PRO A 304 -9.63 41.63 -65.80
CA PRO A 304 -8.40 40.91 -65.48
C PRO A 304 -7.77 41.21 -64.10
N LEU A 305 -8.54 41.71 -63.12
CA LEU A 305 -8.01 42.20 -61.85
C LEU A 305 -8.48 41.44 -60.59
N ASN A 306 -9.28 40.39 -60.71
CA ASN A 306 -9.72 39.58 -59.56
C ASN A 306 -9.56 38.07 -59.78
N ILE A 307 -8.38 37.63 -60.23
CA ILE A 307 -8.00 36.21 -60.11
C ILE A 307 -7.43 36.04 -58.70
N LEU A 308 -8.30 35.78 -57.73
CA LEU A 308 -7.89 35.40 -56.38
C LEU A 308 -7.43 33.94 -56.46
N PHE A 309 -6.12 33.70 -56.65
CA PHE A 309 -5.55 32.37 -56.53
C PHE A 309 -5.64 31.93 -55.07
N ASP A 310 -6.55 31.02 -54.77
CA ASP A 310 -6.70 30.43 -53.45
C ASP A 310 -5.59 29.38 -53.24
N PHE A 311 -4.42 29.82 -52.77
CA PHE A 311 -3.26 28.97 -52.42
C PHE A 311 -3.45 28.21 -51.11
N GLN A 312 -4.62 27.62 -50.90
CA GLN A 312 -4.91 26.92 -49.66
C GLN A 312 -4.80 25.41 -49.87
N ASP A 313 -4.06 24.76 -48.98
CA ASP A 313 -3.89 23.30 -48.98
C ASP A 313 -5.25 22.62 -48.86
N ARG A 314 -5.45 21.59 -49.67
CA ARG A 314 -6.71 20.86 -49.79
C ARG A 314 -6.46 19.37 -49.75
N CYS A 315 -7.44 18.62 -49.28
CA CYS A 315 -7.36 17.17 -49.30
C CYS A 315 -7.40 16.66 -50.75
N THR A 316 -6.33 16.00 -51.17
CA THR A 316 -6.16 15.40 -52.50
C THR A 316 -5.78 13.94 -52.37
N CYS A 317 -5.92 13.15 -53.45
CA CYS A 317 -5.39 11.79 -53.44
C CYS A 317 -3.87 11.79 -53.23
N ALA A 318 -3.40 10.89 -52.37
CA ALA A 318 -2.00 10.69 -52.11
C ALA A 318 -1.28 10.15 -53.35
N LYS A 319 0.06 10.17 -53.33
CA LYS A 319 0.88 9.63 -54.41
C LYS A 319 0.50 8.17 -54.70
N ASP A 320 0.39 7.84 -55.98
CA ASP A 320 -0.02 6.52 -56.49
C ASP A 320 -1.51 6.16 -56.32
N TYR A 321 -2.34 7.14 -55.96
CA TYR A 321 -3.80 7.04 -55.94
C TYR A 321 -4.45 8.02 -56.92
N ILE A 322 -5.61 7.65 -57.44
CA ILE A 322 -6.48 8.48 -58.30
C ILE A 322 -7.88 8.56 -57.70
N MET A 323 -8.59 9.64 -57.99
CA MET A 323 -9.95 9.86 -57.50
C MET A 323 -10.93 8.85 -58.11
N SER A 324 -11.86 8.34 -57.30
CA SER A 324 -12.92 7.42 -57.72
C SER A 324 -13.86 8.09 -58.73
N GLN A 325 -14.63 7.27 -59.46
CA GLN A 325 -15.67 7.79 -60.37
C GLN A 325 -16.78 8.55 -59.63
N GLU A 326 -17.00 8.22 -58.36
CA GLU A 326 -17.98 8.87 -57.48
C GLU A 326 -17.42 10.13 -56.79
N LEU A 327 -16.16 10.48 -57.05
CA LEU A 327 -15.46 11.67 -56.52
C LEU A 327 -15.36 11.73 -54.98
N ASP A 328 -15.44 10.58 -54.32
CA ASP A 328 -15.57 10.46 -52.86
C ASP A 328 -14.46 9.61 -52.21
N ASP A 329 -13.60 9.01 -53.02
CA ASP A 329 -12.52 8.14 -52.56
C ASP A 329 -11.30 8.19 -53.49
N CYS A 330 -10.18 7.63 -53.02
CA CYS A 330 -8.93 7.53 -53.76
C CYS A 330 -8.51 6.06 -53.88
N ILE A 331 -8.47 5.56 -55.12
CA ILE A 331 -8.16 4.16 -55.48
C ILE A 331 -6.76 4.06 -56.08
N ARG A 332 -6.09 2.93 -55.90
CA ARG A 332 -4.70 2.76 -56.36
C ARG A 332 -4.64 2.52 -57.88
N TYR A 333 -3.62 3.06 -58.56
CA TYR A 333 -3.48 2.93 -60.04
C TYR A 333 -3.66 1.52 -60.59
N SER A 334 -3.21 0.48 -59.87
CA SER A 334 -3.28 -0.93 -60.29
C SER A 334 -4.70 -1.51 -60.33
N GLU A 335 -5.66 -0.89 -59.65
CA GLU A 335 -7.05 -1.36 -59.58
C GLU A 335 -7.93 -0.75 -60.67
N SER A 336 -7.47 0.35 -61.31
CA SER A 336 -8.24 1.13 -62.28
C SER A 336 -8.33 0.52 -63.70
N GLY A 337 -7.70 -0.63 -63.98
CA GLY A 337 -7.76 -1.26 -65.32
C GLY A 337 -7.28 -0.37 -66.48
N ALA A 338 -6.60 0.74 -66.20
CA ALA A 338 -6.07 1.65 -67.22
C ALA A 338 -4.70 1.15 -67.69
N THR A 339 -4.65 0.66 -68.92
CA THR A 339 -3.40 0.28 -69.57
C THR A 339 -2.50 1.50 -69.71
N SER A 340 -1.28 1.41 -69.17
CA SER A 340 -0.20 2.38 -69.39
C SER A 340 0.14 2.42 -70.88
N TRP A 341 -0.38 3.40 -71.62
CA TRP A 341 0.16 3.74 -72.95
C TRP A 341 1.50 4.42 -72.75
N ARG A 342 2.58 3.61 -72.72
CA ARG A 342 3.92 4.13 -72.98
C ARG A 342 3.95 4.62 -74.42
N ALA A 343 3.90 5.93 -74.61
CA ALA A 343 4.21 6.56 -75.89
C ALA A 343 5.70 6.33 -76.21
N CYS A 344 6.02 5.22 -76.89
CA CYS A 344 7.29 5.09 -77.60
C CYS A 344 7.19 5.93 -78.87
N GLY A 345 7.60 7.20 -78.76
CA GLY A 345 7.80 8.07 -79.91
C GLY A 345 8.97 7.54 -80.74
N ILE A 346 8.69 7.06 -81.95
CA ILE A 346 9.68 6.78 -82.98
C ILE A 346 10.26 8.12 -83.42
N PHE A 347 11.47 8.45 -82.97
CA PHE A 347 12.24 9.58 -83.49
C PHE A 347 12.80 9.20 -84.87
N SER A 348 12.08 9.59 -85.92
CA SER A 348 12.62 9.65 -87.28
C SER A 348 13.49 10.91 -87.40
N LEU A 349 14.81 10.75 -87.32
CA LEU A 349 15.78 11.80 -87.61
C LEU A 349 16.15 11.74 -89.11
N THR A 350 15.61 12.69 -89.86
CA THR A 350 16.05 13.03 -91.21
C THR A 350 17.32 13.88 -91.13
N ILE A 351 18.43 13.40 -91.71
CA ILE A 351 19.61 14.21 -92.01
C ILE A 351 19.89 14.09 -93.51
N LEU A 352 19.82 15.22 -94.21
CA LEU A 352 20.20 15.38 -95.61
C LEU A 352 21.58 16.03 -95.73
N ALA A 353 22.29 15.60 -96.79
CA ALA A 353 23.48 16.18 -97.43
C ALA A 353 24.85 15.88 -96.77
N ASN A 354 25.93 15.48 -97.47
CA ASN A 354 26.31 15.64 -98.87
C ASN A 354 27.17 14.46 -99.37
N VAL A 355 27.01 14.14 -100.65
CA VAL A 355 27.88 13.26 -101.46
C VAL A 355 29.10 14.08 -101.93
N SER A 356 30.32 13.53 -101.85
CA SER A 356 31.27 13.39 -102.98
C SER A 356 32.71 13.12 -102.53
N LEU A 357 33.26 12.03 -103.07
CA LEU A 357 34.65 11.80 -103.49
C LEU A 357 35.80 12.43 -102.67
N TRP A 358 36.67 11.59 -102.09
CA TRP A 358 38.04 11.44 -102.61
C TRP A 358 38.81 10.29 -101.90
N MET A 359 39.16 9.28 -102.68
CA MET A 359 40.51 8.70 -102.76
C MET A 359 41.25 8.22 -101.49
N LEU A 360 41.59 6.93 -101.57
CA LEU A 360 42.92 6.32 -101.33
C LEU A 360 43.34 5.89 -99.92
N ARG A 361 43.61 4.57 -99.86
CA ARG A 361 44.69 3.86 -99.13
C ARG A 361 44.51 3.79 -97.60
N ARG A 362 44.48 2.61 -96.97
CA ARG A 362 45.43 1.47 -97.04
C ARG A 362 44.68 0.18 -96.61
N ILE A 363 44.76 -0.91 -97.38
CA ILE A 363 45.81 -1.97 -97.30
C ILE A 363 45.70 -2.70 -95.95
N THR A 364 44.90 -3.77 -95.88
CA THR A 364 45.33 -5.21 -95.93
C THR A 364 46.26 -5.59 -94.78
N GLU A 365 45.86 -6.56 -93.96
CA GLU A 365 46.46 -7.91 -93.87
C GLU A 365 45.92 -8.67 -92.65
N SER A 366 45.78 -9.99 -92.87
CA SER A 366 45.49 -11.11 -91.96
C SER A 366 44.15 -11.15 -91.22
#